data_AF-A0AB73R939-F1
#
_entry.id   AF-A0AB73R939-F1
#
_cell.length_a   1.000
_cell.length_b   1.000
_cell.length_c   1.000
_cell.angle_alpha   90.00
_cell.angle_beta   90.00
_cell.angle_gamma   90.00
#
_symmetry.space_group_name_H-M   'P 1'
#
loop_
_entity.id
_entity.type
_entity.pdbx_description
1 polymer ?
#
loop_
_entity_poly.entity_id
_entity_poly.type
_entity_poly.pdbx_seq_one_letter_code
_entity_poly.pdbx_strand_id
1 'polypeptide(L)'
;VPFIRYGEFTSYQADKVKDQTFSAAWLLDLAVDYTLKNWVFTLGGDNITDKYPEKLNDFSSSGGNLAYSTFSPYGYSGAFYYGKVTYNW
;
A
#
# COMPACT_ATOMS: atom_id res chain seq x y z
N VAL A 1 -11.00 -9.14 -7.74
CA VAL A 1 -10.65 -8.43 -6.48
C VAL A 1 -9.40 -9.08 -5.92
N PRO A 2 -8.20 -8.53 -6.18
CA PRO A 2 -6.99 -9.03 -5.55
C PRO A 2 -6.95 -8.63 -4.07
N PHE A 3 -6.53 -9.58 -3.23
CA PHE A 3 -6.22 -9.37 -1.83
C PHE A 3 -4.76 -9.74 -1.63
N ILE A 4 -3.93 -8.75 -1.29
CA ILE A 4 -2.48 -8.91 -1.25
C ILE A 4 -2.05 -8.97 0.21
N ARG A 5 -1.38 -10.06 0.59
CA ARG A 5 -0.76 -10.21 1.90
C ARG A 5 0.72 -9.91 1.81
N TYR A 6 1.17 -8.95 2.60
CA TYR A 6 2.58 -8.77 2.90
C TYR A 6 2.88 -9.48 4.23
N GLY A 7 3.89 -10.34 4.22
CA GLY A 7 4.40 -10.96 5.44
C GLY A 7 5.04 -9.94 6.38
N GLU A 8 5.36 -10.39 7.59
CA GLU A 8 6.21 -9.64 8.50
C GLU A 8 7.57 -9.39 7.83
N PHE A 9 8.16 -8.22 8.04
CA PHE A 9 9.50 -7.91 7.57
C PHE A 9 10.29 -7.19 8.65
N THR A 10 11.61 -7.39 8.64
CA THR A 10 12.53 -6.68 9.55
C THR A 10 13.39 -5.72 8.76
N SER A 11 13.43 -4.47 9.21
CA SER A 11 14.34 -3.45 8.72
C SER A 11 15.63 -3.51 9.52
N TYR A 12 16.68 -4.13 8.95
CA TYR A 12 17.99 -4.22 9.60
C TYR A 12 18.75 -2.91 9.53
N GLN A 13 19.49 -2.59 10.59
CA GLN A 13 20.34 -1.40 10.70
C GLN A 13 21.77 -1.78 11.11
N ALA A 14 22.68 -0.79 11.09
CA ALA A 14 24.07 -1.01 11.49
C ALA A 14 24.23 -1.41 12.98
N ASP A 15 23.24 -1.06 13.82
CA ASP A 15 23.14 -1.43 15.22
C ASP A 15 21.87 -2.24 15.44
N LYS A 16 22.01 -3.45 16.02
CA LYS A 16 20.90 -4.36 16.32
C LYS A 16 19.84 -3.75 17.23
N VAL A 17 20.21 -2.79 18.09
CA VAL A 17 19.24 -2.10 18.96
C VAL A 17 18.24 -1.27 18.13
N LYS A 18 18.58 -0.96 16.87
CA LYS A 18 17.76 -0.22 15.92
C LYS A 18 17.11 -1.11 14.88
N ASP A 19 17.19 -2.43 15.03
CA ASP A 19 16.42 -3.33 14.19
C ASP A 19 14.95 -3.24 14.59
N GLN A 20 14.07 -3.05 13.62
CA GLN A 20 12.62 -3.01 13.85
C GLN A 20 11.92 -4.04 12.96
N THR A 21 11.09 -4.86 13.60
CA THR A 21 10.21 -5.82 12.95
C THR A 21 8.82 -5.20 12.79
N PHE A 22 8.29 -5.26 11.58
CA PHE A 22 7.01 -4.70 11.17
C PHE A 22 6.02 -5.82 10.90
N SER A 23 4.83 -5.72 11.50
CA SER A 23 3.79 -6.75 11.38
C SER A 23 3.35 -6.97 9.93
N ALA A 24 2.81 -8.15 9.67
CA ALA A 24 2.16 -8.47 8.40
C ALA A 24 1.00 -7.51 8.11
N ALA A 25 0.86 -7.11 6.84
CA ALA A 25 -0.17 -6.19 6.39
C ALA A 25 -1.01 -6.81 5.27
N TRP A 26 -2.25 -6.34 5.16
CA TRP A 26 -3.18 -6.74 4.13
C TRP A 26 -3.61 -5.51 3.33
N LEU A 27 -3.44 -5.58 2.01
CA LEU A 27 -3.92 -4.57 1.08
C LEU A 27 -5.07 -5.17 0.28
N LEU A 28 -6.10 -4.35 0.08
CA LEU A 28 -7.27 -4.68 -0.70
C LEU A 28 -7.35 -3.71 -1.88
N ASP A 29 -7.33 -4.26 -3.08
CA ASP A 29 -7.57 -3.50 -4.30
C ASP A 29 -8.86 -4.01 -4.94
N LEU A 30 -9.67 -3.07 -5.43
CA LEU A 30 -11.00 -3.35 -5.93
C LEU A 30 -11.27 -2.53 -7.18
N ALA A 31 -11.77 -3.19 -8.22
CA ALA A 31 -12.29 -2.53 -9.41
C ALA A 31 -13.61 -3.17 -9.82
N VAL A 32 -14.55 -2.34 -10.26
CA VAL A 32 -15.87 -2.72 -10.73
C VAL A 32 -16.09 -2.11 -12.11
N ASP A 33 -16.52 -2.94 -13.05
CA ASP A 33 -16.89 -2.53 -14.40
C ASP A 33 -18.41 -2.52 -14.57
N TYR A 34 -18.90 -1.49 -15.26
CA TYR A 34 -20.29 -1.35 -15.68
C TYR A 34 -20.35 -1.12 -17.18
N THR A 35 -20.95 -2.05 -17.90
CA THR A 35 -21.11 -1.98 -19.35
C THR A 35 -22.50 -1.46 -19.73
N LEU A 36 -22.54 -0.45 -20.58
CA LEU A 36 -23.76 0.12 -21.15
C LEU A 36 -23.59 0.30 -22.66
N LYS A 37 -24.21 -0.58 -23.45
CA LYS A 37 -24.07 -0.62 -24.91
C LYS A 37 -22.58 -0.71 -25.30
N ASN A 38 -22.10 0.27 -26.07
CA ASN A 38 -20.71 0.39 -26.52
C ASN A 38 -19.78 1.03 -25.46
N TRP A 39 -20.29 1.39 -24.28
CA TRP A 39 -19.51 2.04 -23.23
C TRP A 39 -19.19 1.06 -22.10
N VAL A 40 -17.97 1.12 -21.58
CA VAL A 40 -17.54 0.46 -20.36
C VAL A 40 -17.04 1.53 -19.39
N PHE A 41 -17.63 1.55 -18.20
CA PHE A 41 -17.23 2.41 -17.09
C PHE A 41 -16.56 1.55 -16.03
N THR A 42 -15.31 1.84 -15.70
CA THR A 42 -14.60 1.21 -14.58
C THR A 42 -14.50 2.20 -13.44
N LEU A 43 -14.86 1.78 -12.24
CA LEU A 43 -14.51 2.45 -10.99
C LEU A 43 -13.62 1.51 -10.19
N GLY A 44 -12.42 1.94 -9.85
CA GLY A 44 -11.49 1.14 -9.06
C GLY A 44 -10.69 1.94 -8.07
N GLY A 45 -9.99 1.22 -7.20
CA GLY A 45 -9.02 1.78 -6.29
C GLY A 45 -8.05 0.73 -5.77
N ASP A 46 -6.85 1.20 -5.48
CA ASP A 46 -5.77 0.45 -4.87
C ASP A 46 -5.66 0.89 -3.41
N ASN A 47 -5.38 -0.06 -2.52
CA ASN A 47 -5.34 0.17 -1.07
C ASN A 47 -6.62 0.86 -0.55
N ILE A 48 -7.81 0.36 -0.92
CA ILE A 48 -9.09 1.03 -0.61
C ILE A 48 -9.38 1.14 0.90
N THR A 49 -8.63 0.43 1.73
CA THR A 49 -8.71 0.49 3.20
C THR A 49 -7.70 1.47 3.83
N ASP A 50 -6.97 2.24 3.01
CA ASP A 50 -6.01 3.26 3.42
C ASP A 50 -4.96 2.76 4.44
N LYS A 51 -4.34 1.62 4.12
CA LYS A 51 -3.33 1.00 4.98
C LYS A 51 -1.96 1.60 4.74
N TYR A 52 -1.34 2.06 5.83
CA TYR A 52 0.04 2.53 5.86
C TYR A 52 0.94 1.56 6.61
N PRO A 53 2.26 1.59 6.38
CA PRO A 53 3.22 0.91 7.23
C PRO A 53 3.16 1.41 8.66
N GLU A 54 3.55 0.54 9.60
CA GLU A 54 3.81 1.00 10.96
C GLU A 54 4.94 2.04 10.93
N LYS A 55 4.86 3.01 11.84
CA LYS A 55 5.88 4.06 11.92
C LYS A 55 7.20 3.49 12.46
N LEU A 56 8.30 4.09 12.02
CA LEU A 56 9.60 3.81 12.62
C LEU A 56 9.57 4.24 14.10
N ASN A 57 10.19 3.43 14.96
CA ASN A 57 10.46 3.83 16.34
C ASN A 57 11.52 4.95 16.36
N ASP A 58 11.58 5.69 17.47
CA ASP A 58 12.46 6.87 17.59
C ASP A 58 13.94 6.52 17.38
N PHE A 59 14.35 5.30 17.71
CA PHE A 59 15.72 4.80 17.53
C PHE A 59 16.07 4.48 16.07
N SER A 60 15.09 4.06 15.27
CA SER A 60 15.23 3.62 13.87
C SER A 60 14.88 4.73 12.87
N SER A 61 14.23 5.80 13.31
CA SER A 61 13.78 6.93 12.49
C SER A 61 14.92 7.83 11.93
N SER A 62 16.18 7.41 12.02
CA SER A 62 17.35 8.23 11.62
C SER A 62 17.31 9.65 12.23
N GLY A 63 16.95 9.74 13.52
CA GLY A 63 16.80 11.02 14.21
C GLY A 63 15.51 11.80 13.87
N GLY A 64 14.43 11.11 13.46
CA GLY A 64 13.13 11.72 13.17
C GLY A 64 12.91 12.08 11.70
N ASN A 65 13.87 11.80 10.82
CA ASN A 65 13.81 12.20 9.41
C ASN A 65 12.90 11.30 8.57
N LEU A 66 12.72 10.04 9.00
CA LEU A 66 11.89 9.06 8.30
C LEU A 66 10.73 8.61 9.19
N ALA A 67 9.50 8.85 8.71
CA ALA A 67 8.29 8.40 9.39
C ALA A 67 8.05 6.88 9.25
N TYR A 68 8.53 6.28 8.15
CA TYR A 68 8.28 4.88 7.80
C TYR A 68 9.56 4.24 7.21
N SER A 69 9.70 2.91 7.31
CA SER A 69 10.89 2.20 6.80
C SER A 69 10.96 2.20 5.28
N THR A 70 12.11 2.54 4.68
CA THR A 70 12.38 2.48 3.21
C THR A 70 12.29 1.07 2.64
N PHE A 71 12.25 0.07 3.50
CA PHE A 71 12.09 -1.33 3.15
C PHE A 71 10.62 -1.78 3.14
N SER A 72 9.65 -0.88 3.33
CA SER A 72 8.22 -1.22 3.23
C SER A 72 7.90 -1.84 1.87
N PRO A 73 7.43 -3.10 1.80
CA PRO A 73 7.21 -3.80 0.54
C PRO A 73 5.97 -3.32 -0.22
N TYR A 74 5.12 -2.50 0.40
CA TYR A 74 3.96 -1.85 -0.21
C TYR A 74 4.07 -0.33 -0.23
N GLY A 75 5.26 0.22 0.03
CA GLY A 75 5.51 1.66 0.03
C GLY A 75 4.78 2.40 1.14
N TYR A 76 4.50 3.69 0.93
CA TYR A 76 3.80 4.59 1.87
C TYR A 76 2.59 5.27 1.26
N SER A 77 2.25 4.90 0.03
CA SER A 77 1.11 5.47 -0.66
C SER A 77 -0.18 4.98 0.00
N GLY A 78 -1.03 5.93 0.36
CA GLY A 78 -2.37 5.64 0.88
C GLY A 78 -3.32 5.11 -0.20
N ALA A 79 -4.61 5.21 0.07
CA ALA A 79 -5.64 4.84 -0.89
C ALA A 79 -5.55 5.68 -2.17
N PHE A 80 -5.62 5.00 -3.32
CA PHE A 80 -5.69 5.63 -4.64
C PHE A 80 -6.96 5.18 -5.36
N TYR A 81 -7.75 6.13 -5.88
CA TYR A 81 -9.01 5.83 -6.57
C TYR A 81 -8.94 6.35 -8.00
N TYR A 82 -9.49 5.59 -8.94
CA TYR A 82 -9.49 5.92 -10.35
C TYR A 82 -10.81 5.55 -11.04
N GLY A 83 -11.09 6.27 -12.13
CA GLY A 83 -12.17 5.98 -13.05
C GLY A 83 -11.65 5.84 -14.47
N LYS A 84 -12.19 4.90 -15.24
CA LYS A 84 -11.88 4.72 -16.66
C LYS A 84 -13.17 4.64 -17.46
N VAL A 85 -13.18 5.24 -18.65
CA VAL A 85 -14.25 5.12 -19.62
C VAL A 85 -13.67 4.59 -20.92
N THR A 86 -14.29 3.56 -21.48
CA THR A 86 -13.87 2.95 -22.75
C THR A 86 -15.06 2.87 -23.68
N TYR A 87 -14.86 3.25 -24.95
CA TYR A 87 -15.85 3.14 -26.01
C TYR A 87 -15.39 2.08 -27.02
N ASN A 88 -16.25 1.09 -27.28
CA ASN A 88 -15.98 0.00 -28.22
C ASN A 88 -16.77 0.25 -29.51
N TRP A 89 -16.05 0.47 -30.62
CA TRP A 89 -16.61 0.69 -31.96
C TRP A 89 -16.71 -0.60 -32.78
#